data_AF-A0A1X7SSY6-F1
#
_entry.id   AF-A0A1X7SSY6-F1
#
_cell.length_a   1.000
_cell.length_b   1.000
_cell.length_c   1.000
_cell.angle_alpha   90.00
_cell.angle_beta   90.00
_cell.angle_gamma   90.00
#
_symmetry.space_group_name_H-M   'P 1'
#
loop_
_entity.id
_entity.type
_entity.pdbx_description
1 polymer ?
#
loop_
_entity_poly.entity_id
_entity_poly.type
_entity_poly.pdbx_seq_one_letter_code
_entity_poly.pdbx_strand_id
1 'polypeptide(L)'
;AVNVNEWLKEGKVELTVKRVLMHGLPGSGKTCSQRLLLNKGPPEKPVTDSTGIACRAVKATRMSAHDDRMEEIDVKALLLRLAHDLKKAAAKQKKSPTEDHSTEPMEDSSETKTTEPAKLADESGEATKTGYPADDIEANKIISDIVKEIPNAKGKFDRHWVYFIDSGGQTAFQELLPLFIRASSFNIITLDLSKDIDIKLEQKYRINGESLSQIDKNSTGDSKPFSCTNIQFLKDTLSSGAILQPYQPSQPIGSKEKTSTGSSSTDPQCPEYFVLGTHEDQKKPGVIEKYNDELQKLKLGSEKKGYRIIPAVINSPKIIYPVNTMLESGPKREEEAEKLCKIIYNQVSGDEITIPVQWFAFELTLLEKAEREGRSFLPIEDVLHAGESLKMNKAQTEKALQHLHDVTIILYYPQVSDYVFVDPHPILDILSRLLVRATYEIPQEHLGHFVKKTSLSNELEEDLKFRGLFTKALLKKLKDDEDFSKPNFIKLLLHLHIIVEIDKKDESEEKKYFIPSALPPCPKTRSAPKSDIDPLQIVWCSRESDLEDSYEILPVPRGIFFLAIVNLMKHSKPLQFRFASKSPEYFRYRDAMSFRVRHQKDSIGIVHIIKKDRCIEIYFEA
;
A
#
# COMPACT_ATOMS: atom_id res chain seq x y z
N ALA A 1 -25.42 32.72 -12.52
CA ALA A 1 -25.23 31.57 -11.62
C ALA A 1 -23.96 30.85 -12.06
N VAL A 2 -23.15 30.34 -11.12
CA VAL A 2 -21.97 29.53 -11.46
C VAL A 2 -22.47 28.20 -12.03
N ASN A 3 -22.09 27.85 -13.26
CA ASN A 3 -22.42 26.55 -13.85
C ASN A 3 -21.44 25.50 -13.31
N VAL A 4 -21.78 24.94 -12.15
CA VAL A 4 -20.97 23.94 -11.43
C VAL A 4 -20.62 22.75 -12.34
N ASN A 5 -21.52 22.38 -13.26
CA ASN A 5 -21.33 21.29 -14.20
C ASN A 5 -20.23 21.56 -15.24
N GLU A 6 -20.04 22.82 -15.63
CA GLU A 6 -19.00 23.24 -16.57
C GLU A 6 -17.63 23.26 -15.87
N TRP A 7 -17.61 23.66 -14.60
CA TRP A 7 -16.38 23.69 -13.79
C TRP A 7 -15.94 22.32 -13.29
N LEU A 8 -16.87 21.41 -13.03
CA LEU A 8 -16.55 20.00 -12.79
C LEU A 8 -15.82 19.41 -14.02
N LYS A 9 -16.25 19.76 -15.23
CA LYS A 9 -15.65 19.27 -16.49
C LYS A 9 -14.30 19.90 -16.83
N GLU A 10 -14.11 21.19 -16.58
CA GLU A 10 -12.93 21.95 -17.05
C GLU A 10 -11.91 22.26 -15.94
N GLY A 11 -12.31 22.16 -14.68
CA GLY A 11 -11.48 22.50 -13.54
C GLY A 11 -10.35 21.50 -13.30
N LYS A 12 -9.16 22.03 -12.98
CA LYS A 12 -7.99 21.26 -12.56
C LYS A 12 -7.49 21.74 -11.21
N VAL A 13 -7.05 20.80 -10.38
CA VAL A 13 -6.41 21.07 -9.09
C VAL A 13 -4.94 20.66 -9.20
N GLU A 14 -4.05 21.61 -8.91
CA GLU A 14 -2.62 21.37 -8.75
C GLU A 14 -2.35 20.97 -7.30
N LEU A 15 -1.84 19.76 -7.11
CA LEU A 15 -1.45 19.21 -5.82
C LEU A 15 0.02 18.82 -5.86
N THR A 16 0.70 19.05 -4.75
CA THR A 16 2.03 18.50 -4.51
C THR A 16 1.86 17.32 -3.58
N VAL A 17 1.93 16.10 -4.10
CA VAL A 17 1.70 14.89 -3.33
C VAL A 17 3.01 14.25 -2.91
N LYS A 18 3.09 13.95 -1.61
CA LYS A 18 4.20 13.28 -0.95
C LYS A 18 3.69 11.95 -0.42
N ARG A 19 4.25 10.84 -0.86
CA ARG A 19 3.97 9.52 -0.26
C ARG A 19 5.04 9.26 0.80
N VAL A 20 4.61 8.87 1.98
CA VAL A 20 5.50 8.54 3.10
C VAL A 20 5.13 7.15 3.60
N LEU A 21 6.04 6.21 3.45
CA LEU A 21 5.87 4.84 3.91
C LEU A 21 6.63 4.63 5.22
N MET A 22 5.93 4.25 6.28
CA MET A 22 6.52 3.96 7.59
C MET A 22 6.81 2.47 7.72
N HIS A 23 8.10 2.13 7.89
CA HIS A 23 8.61 0.78 8.11
C HIS A 23 9.04 0.60 9.55
N GLY A 24 8.77 -0.56 10.14
CA GLY A 24 9.29 -0.86 11.47
C GLY A 24 8.74 -2.16 12.03
N LEU A 25 9.51 -2.78 12.93
CA LEU A 25 9.09 -3.98 13.65
C LEU A 25 7.86 -3.75 14.56
N PRO A 26 7.16 -4.81 15.01
CA PRO A 26 6.12 -4.65 16.02
C PRO A 26 6.68 -3.95 17.26
N GLY A 27 5.98 -2.93 17.77
CA GLY A 27 6.42 -2.18 18.94
C GLY A 27 7.52 -1.13 18.68
N SER A 28 8.01 -0.96 17.45
CA SER A 28 9.03 0.06 17.11
C SER A 28 8.56 1.52 17.16
N GLY A 29 7.33 1.78 17.62
CA GLY A 29 6.80 3.14 17.79
C GLY A 29 6.23 3.82 16.54
N LYS A 30 5.91 3.10 15.46
CA LYS A 30 5.28 3.66 14.23
C LYS A 30 4.04 4.51 14.53
N THR A 31 3.03 3.93 15.17
CA THR A 31 1.76 4.61 15.49
C THR A 31 1.98 5.81 16.43
N CYS A 32 2.85 5.69 17.44
CA CYS A 32 3.17 6.81 18.33
C CYS A 32 3.92 7.93 17.60
N SER A 33 4.82 7.60 16.66
CA SER A 33 5.53 8.56 15.82
C SER A 33 4.56 9.33 14.92
N GLN A 34 3.58 8.64 14.34
CA GLN A 34 2.53 9.28 13.55
C GLN A 34 1.65 10.22 14.39
N ARG A 35 1.29 9.82 15.62
CA ARG A 35 0.56 10.70 16.54
C ARG A 35 1.40 11.91 16.95
N LEU A 36 2.72 11.76 17.08
CA LEU A 36 3.63 12.87 17.35
C LEU A 36 3.65 13.87 16.19
N LEU A 37 3.77 13.38 14.95
CA LEU A 37 3.68 14.22 13.75
C LEU A 37 2.39 15.04 13.71
N LEU A 38 1.26 14.43 14.07
CA LEU A 38 -0.05 15.08 14.15
C LEU A 38 -0.26 15.96 15.40
N ASN A 39 0.76 16.09 16.26
CA ASN A 39 0.68 16.70 17.59
C ASN A 39 -0.51 16.19 18.43
N LYS A 40 -0.96 14.95 18.21
CA LYS A 40 -1.99 14.28 19.01
C LYS A 40 -1.30 13.61 20.20
N GLY A 41 -1.86 13.72 21.40
CA GLY A 41 -1.29 13.05 22.59
C GLY A 41 -1.04 11.55 22.36
N PRO A 42 -0.13 10.91 23.11
CA PRO A 42 0.08 9.46 22.99
C PRO A 42 -1.23 8.69 23.23
N PRO A 43 -1.35 7.44 22.77
CA PRO A 43 -2.55 6.64 23.02
C PRO A 43 -2.87 6.57 24.53
N GLU A 44 -4.10 6.96 24.92
CA GLU A 44 -4.53 7.01 26.33
C GLU A 44 -4.55 5.64 27.00
N LYS A 45 -4.80 4.60 26.22
CA LYS A 45 -4.58 3.20 26.59
C LYS A 45 -3.38 2.70 25.79
N PRO A 46 -2.57 1.76 26.31
CA PRO A 46 -1.56 1.08 25.52
C PRO A 46 -2.25 0.29 24.38
N VAL A 47 -2.52 0.97 23.27
CA VAL A 47 -2.95 0.37 22.01
C VAL A 47 -1.69 -0.27 21.44
N THR A 48 -1.39 -1.46 21.95
CA THR A 48 -0.27 -2.28 21.50
C THR A 48 -0.73 -3.36 20.52
N ASP A 49 -1.99 -3.28 20.08
CA ASP A 49 -2.58 -4.19 19.11
C ASP A 49 -1.76 -4.25 17.84
N SER A 50 -1.78 -5.43 17.23
CA SER A 50 -1.03 -5.63 16.00
C SER A 50 -1.65 -4.80 14.89
N THR A 51 -0.93 -3.79 14.42
CA THR A 51 -1.25 -3.11 13.16
C THR A 51 -1.10 -4.11 12.01
N GLY A 52 -2.15 -4.32 11.21
CA GLY A 52 -2.09 -5.14 9.98
C GLY A 52 -1.13 -4.57 8.92
N ILE A 53 -0.93 -5.27 7.79
CA ILE A 53 0.05 -4.92 6.71
C ILE A 53 -0.09 -3.48 6.22
N ALA A 54 -1.31 -3.02 6.18
CA ALA A 54 -1.63 -1.65 5.86
C ALA A 54 -2.92 -1.37 6.62
N CYS A 55 -2.92 -0.35 7.45
CA CYS A 55 -4.16 0.39 7.60
C CYS A 55 -4.38 1.14 6.28
N ARG A 56 -5.59 1.62 5.99
CA ARG A 56 -5.75 2.77 5.09
C ARG A 56 -4.60 3.72 5.36
N ALA A 57 -3.92 4.18 4.31
CA ALA A 57 -2.96 5.28 4.45
C ALA A 57 -3.67 6.30 5.33
N VAL A 58 -3.20 6.48 6.57
CA VAL A 58 -3.96 7.22 7.57
C VAL A 58 -4.30 8.53 6.89
N LYS A 59 -5.62 8.71 6.69
CA LYS A 59 -6.27 9.78 5.93
C LYS A 59 -5.25 10.82 5.52
N ALA A 60 -4.88 10.84 4.24
CA ALA A 60 -4.04 11.86 3.60
C ALA A 60 -3.75 13.02 4.56
N THR A 61 -2.67 12.91 5.33
CA THR A 61 -2.36 13.91 6.35
C THR A 61 -1.75 15.08 5.61
N ARG A 62 -2.55 16.10 5.30
CA ARG A 62 -2.01 17.24 4.56
C ARG A 62 -1.05 18.01 5.47
N MET A 63 0.03 18.47 4.86
CA MET A 63 0.87 19.48 5.49
C MET A 63 0.22 20.82 5.20
N SER A 64 -0.05 21.61 6.22
CA SER A 64 -0.19 23.04 6.04
C SER A 64 1.21 23.63 6.17
N ALA A 65 1.88 23.93 5.05
CA ALA A 65 3.18 24.64 5.10
C ALA A 65 3.06 26.04 5.69
N HIS A 66 1.85 26.50 6.01
CA HIS A 66 1.63 27.84 6.54
C HIS A 66 2.07 27.98 8.02
N ASP A 67 2.26 26.89 8.77
CA ASP A 67 2.61 26.92 10.22
C ASP A 67 3.57 25.80 10.68
N ASP A 68 4.30 25.13 9.78
CA ASP A 68 5.23 24.03 10.11
C ASP A 68 4.59 22.84 10.87
N ARG A 69 3.28 22.64 10.68
CA ARG A 69 2.47 21.62 11.38
C ARG A 69 1.79 20.66 10.41
N MET A 70 1.66 19.41 10.84
CA MET A 70 0.81 18.42 10.17
C MET A 70 -0.56 18.37 10.84
N GLU A 71 -1.62 18.38 10.01
CA GLU A 71 -2.99 18.26 10.47
C GLU A 71 -3.69 17.12 9.70
N GLU A 72 -4.48 16.32 10.42
CA GLU A 72 -5.32 15.32 9.78
C GLU A 72 -6.47 16.02 9.06
N ILE A 73 -6.73 15.61 7.83
CA ILE A 73 -7.75 16.23 6.98
C ILE A 73 -8.95 15.31 6.88
N ASP A 74 -10.10 15.82 7.27
CA ASP A 74 -11.38 15.16 7.09
C ASP A 74 -12.04 15.55 5.76
N VAL A 75 -13.10 14.81 5.39
CA VAL A 75 -13.90 15.03 4.18
C VAL A 75 -14.35 16.49 4.05
N LYS A 76 -14.68 17.14 5.17
CA LYS A 76 -15.12 18.54 5.20
C LYS A 76 -14.00 19.51 4.81
N ALA A 77 -12.79 19.32 5.33
CA ALA A 77 -11.63 20.12 4.94
C ALA A 77 -11.18 19.86 3.48
N LEU A 78 -11.36 18.63 2.98
CA LEU A 78 -11.19 18.32 1.55
C LEU A 78 -12.15 19.16 0.70
N LEU A 79 -13.42 19.16 1.09
CA LEU A 79 -14.49 19.86 0.39
C LEU A 79 -14.32 21.39 0.39
N LEU A 80 -13.96 21.98 1.54
CA LEU A 80 -13.68 23.42 1.66
C LEU A 80 -12.56 23.87 0.72
N ARG A 81 -11.54 23.03 0.53
CA ARG A 81 -10.43 23.33 -0.39
C ARG A 81 -10.89 23.26 -1.85
N LEU A 82 -11.66 22.24 -2.21
CA LEU A 82 -12.24 22.13 -3.56
C LEU A 82 -13.09 23.37 -3.88
N ALA A 83 -13.94 23.78 -2.95
CA ALA A 83 -14.74 24.99 -3.06
C ALA A 83 -13.87 26.25 -3.25
N HIS A 84 -12.73 26.36 -2.55
CA HIS A 84 -11.79 27.47 -2.74
C HIS A 84 -11.13 27.47 -4.13
N ASP A 85 -10.62 26.33 -4.58
CA ASP A 85 -9.96 26.23 -5.89
C ASP A 85 -10.94 26.54 -7.02
N LEU A 86 -12.20 26.12 -6.88
CA LEU A 86 -13.29 26.48 -7.77
C LEU A 86 -13.58 27.99 -7.74
N LYS A 87 -13.63 28.62 -6.56
CA LYS A 87 -13.77 30.08 -6.42
C LYS A 87 -12.64 30.84 -7.14
N LYS A 88 -11.41 30.33 -7.08
CA LYS A 88 -10.24 30.93 -7.76
C LYS A 88 -10.31 30.74 -9.28
N ALA A 89 -10.73 29.57 -9.76
CA ALA A 89 -10.91 29.30 -11.19
C ALA A 89 -11.99 30.22 -11.80
N ALA A 90 -13.11 30.39 -11.10
CA ALA A 90 -14.18 31.34 -11.43
C ALA A 90 -13.68 32.76 -11.71
N ALA A 91 -12.81 33.24 -10.82
CA ALA A 91 -12.30 34.60 -10.86
C ALA A 91 -11.31 34.81 -12.02
N LYS A 92 -10.63 33.74 -12.46
CA LYS A 92 -9.74 33.78 -13.64
C LYS A 92 -10.54 33.82 -14.95
N GLN A 93 -11.63 33.08 -15.07
CA GLN A 93 -12.52 33.12 -16.25
C GLN A 93 -13.16 34.49 -16.47
N LYS A 94 -13.39 35.27 -15.40
CA LYS A 94 -13.91 36.65 -15.50
C LYS A 94 -12.86 37.68 -15.93
N LYS A 95 -11.57 37.31 -16.06
CA LYS A 95 -10.44 38.24 -16.31
C LYS A 95 -9.76 38.07 -17.66
N SER A 96 -10.23 37.18 -18.54
CA SER A 96 -9.76 37.16 -19.94
C SER A 96 -10.34 38.36 -20.70
N PRO A 97 -9.55 39.13 -21.48
CA PRO A 97 -10.05 40.31 -22.15
C PRO A 97 -11.02 39.91 -23.27
N THR A 98 -12.21 40.48 -23.25
CA THR A 98 -12.97 40.76 -24.46
C THR A 98 -12.09 41.66 -25.33
N GLU A 99 -11.70 41.19 -26.52
CA GLU A 99 -11.17 42.07 -27.55
C GLU A 99 -12.30 43.00 -27.97
N ASP A 100 -12.23 44.22 -27.44
CA ASP A 100 -13.02 45.36 -27.83
C ASP A 100 -12.44 45.88 -29.15
N HIS A 101 -13.07 45.52 -30.27
CA HIS A 101 -12.90 46.25 -31.52
C HIS A 101 -14.17 47.04 -31.79
N SER A 102 -14.21 48.26 -31.25
CA SER A 102 -15.07 49.33 -31.73
C SER A 102 -14.31 50.17 -32.75
N THR A 103 -14.86 50.28 -33.96
CA THR A 103 -14.81 51.47 -34.81
C THR A 103 -15.87 51.38 -35.92
N GLU A 104 -17.07 51.88 -35.58
CA GLU A 104 -17.90 52.85 -36.32
C GLU A 104 -18.41 52.65 -37.78
N PRO A 105 -19.49 53.38 -38.17
CA PRO A 105 -20.66 52.80 -38.87
C PRO A 105 -20.80 53.23 -40.34
N MET A 106 -21.69 52.56 -41.09
CA MET A 106 -22.39 53.17 -42.22
C MET A 106 -23.77 52.55 -42.44
N GLU A 107 -24.73 53.45 -42.71
CA GLU A 107 -26.13 53.27 -43.13
C GLU A 107 -26.27 52.26 -44.29
N ASP A 108 -27.37 51.55 -44.53
CA ASP A 108 -28.71 52.08 -44.74
C ASP A 108 -29.78 50.94 -44.86
N SER A 109 -31.02 51.29 -44.49
CA SER A 109 -32.33 50.83 -45.02
C SER A 109 -32.70 49.34 -45.23
N SER A 110 -33.67 48.82 -44.46
CA SER A 110 -35.08 48.65 -44.88
C SER A 110 -35.88 47.60 -44.06
N GLU A 111 -36.97 48.12 -43.46
CA GLU A 111 -38.32 47.57 -43.23
C GLU A 111 -38.65 46.05 -43.08
N THR A 112 -39.11 45.73 -41.87
CA THR A 112 -40.37 45.04 -41.50
C THR A 112 -40.78 43.70 -42.13
N LYS A 113 -40.95 42.66 -41.29
CA LYS A 113 -42.27 42.05 -41.00
C LYS A 113 -42.23 41.02 -39.86
N THR A 114 -43.15 41.22 -38.92
CA THR A 114 -43.64 40.32 -37.87
C THR A 114 -44.40 39.14 -38.46
N THR A 115 -44.21 37.91 -37.95
CA THR A 115 -45.30 37.00 -37.57
C THR A 115 -44.79 35.82 -36.73
N GLU A 116 -45.56 35.51 -35.68
CA GLU A 116 -45.40 34.45 -34.69
C GLU A 116 -46.26 33.20 -35.10
N PRO A 117 -46.46 32.13 -34.29
CA PRO A 117 -45.97 30.76 -34.52
C PRO A 117 -47.06 29.67 -34.76
N ALA A 118 -46.69 28.48 -35.27
CA ALA A 118 -47.46 27.22 -35.14
C ALA A 118 -46.57 26.01 -35.53
N LYS A 119 -46.18 25.14 -34.58
CA LYS A 119 -46.82 23.88 -34.12
C LYS A 119 -46.63 22.65 -35.03
N LEU A 120 -45.83 21.72 -34.47
CA LEU A 120 -46.05 20.26 -34.31
C LEU A 120 -46.25 19.37 -35.55
N ALA A 121 -45.28 18.47 -35.73
CA ALA A 121 -45.55 17.06 -36.03
C ALA A 121 -44.47 16.19 -35.37
N ASP A 122 -44.90 15.35 -34.43
CA ASP A 122 -44.21 14.20 -33.87
C ASP A 122 -43.75 13.24 -34.96
N GLU A 123 -42.53 12.72 -34.83
CA GLU A 123 -42.28 11.29 -35.06
C GLU A 123 -41.33 10.77 -33.97
N SER A 124 -41.94 10.08 -33.00
CA SER A 124 -41.31 9.29 -31.96
C SER A 124 -40.80 7.97 -32.52
N GLY A 125 -39.53 7.63 -32.25
CA GLY A 125 -38.94 6.30 -32.50
C GLY A 125 -37.89 5.95 -31.45
N GLU A 126 -38.37 5.46 -30.30
CA GLU A 126 -37.73 4.63 -29.26
C GLU A 126 -36.20 4.70 -29.06
N ALA A 127 -35.78 5.56 -28.13
CA ALA A 127 -34.63 5.29 -27.28
C ALA A 127 -35.10 4.42 -26.08
N THR A 128 -34.63 3.18 -26.02
CA THR A 128 -34.87 2.26 -24.91
C THR A 128 -34.32 2.86 -23.62
N LYS A 129 -35.23 3.36 -22.76
CA LYS A 129 -34.94 3.80 -21.40
C LYS A 129 -34.61 2.56 -20.54
N THR A 130 -33.35 2.35 -20.22
CA THR A 130 -32.97 1.56 -19.04
C THR A 130 -33.07 2.48 -17.82
N GLY A 131 -34.06 2.22 -16.97
CA GLY A 131 -34.46 3.10 -15.86
C GLY A 131 -33.65 2.91 -14.59
N TYR A 132 -32.58 3.68 -14.43
CA TYR A 132 -32.14 4.20 -13.13
C TYR A 132 -32.06 5.73 -13.24
N PRO A 133 -32.68 6.52 -12.35
CA PRO A 133 -32.47 7.96 -12.34
C PRO A 133 -30.99 8.21 -12.03
N ALA A 134 -30.32 9.04 -12.85
CA ALA A 134 -28.95 9.49 -12.66
C ALA A 134 -28.82 10.43 -11.44
N ASP A 135 -29.19 9.95 -10.27
CA ASP A 135 -29.39 10.74 -9.06
C ASP A 135 -28.76 10.01 -7.85
N ASP A 136 -27.43 9.90 -7.87
CA ASP A 136 -26.68 9.40 -6.72
C ASP A 136 -26.75 10.43 -5.57
N ILE A 137 -27.34 10.01 -4.44
CA ILE A 137 -27.56 10.87 -3.28
C ILE A 137 -26.24 11.44 -2.75
N GLU A 138 -25.18 10.63 -2.72
CA GLU A 138 -23.87 11.04 -2.22
C GLU A 138 -23.21 12.02 -3.18
N ALA A 139 -23.23 11.73 -4.48
CA ALA A 139 -22.68 12.63 -5.48
C ALA A 139 -23.38 14.00 -5.46
N ASN A 140 -24.72 14.00 -5.37
CA ASN A 140 -25.51 15.22 -5.27
C ASN A 140 -25.26 16.00 -3.98
N LYS A 141 -25.14 15.29 -2.85
CA LYS A 141 -24.75 15.88 -1.57
C LYS A 141 -23.39 16.57 -1.70
N ILE A 142 -22.38 15.87 -2.23
CA ILE A 142 -21.04 16.43 -2.44
C ILE A 142 -21.10 17.65 -3.36
N ILE A 143 -21.82 17.60 -4.48
CA ILE A 143 -22.02 18.76 -5.36
C ILE A 143 -22.66 19.94 -4.60
N SER A 144 -23.75 19.69 -3.87
CA SER A 144 -24.46 20.71 -3.09
C SER A 144 -23.57 21.34 -2.02
N ASP A 145 -22.84 20.51 -1.28
CA ASP A 145 -21.94 20.94 -0.22
C ASP A 145 -20.80 21.79 -0.81
N ILE A 146 -20.21 21.39 -1.95
CA ILE A 146 -19.21 22.20 -2.66
C ILE A 146 -19.79 23.58 -3.01
N VAL A 147 -20.97 23.63 -3.60
CA VAL A 147 -21.63 24.88 -4.02
C VAL A 147 -21.88 25.81 -2.84
N LYS A 148 -22.36 25.25 -1.74
CA LYS A 148 -22.64 25.97 -0.50
C LYS A 148 -21.37 26.58 0.10
N GLU A 149 -20.24 25.90 -0.02
CA GLU A 149 -18.97 26.36 0.57
C GLU A 149 -18.20 27.35 -0.32
N ILE A 150 -18.44 27.40 -1.63
CA ILE A 150 -17.73 28.34 -2.56
C ILE A 150 -17.74 29.81 -2.05
N PRO A 151 -18.87 30.39 -1.59
CA PRO A 151 -18.88 31.77 -1.09
C PRO A 151 -17.97 31.95 0.13
N ASN A 152 -17.96 30.97 1.04
CA ASN A 152 -17.31 31.03 2.34
C ASN A 152 -15.87 30.52 2.34
N ALA A 153 -15.46 29.85 1.25
CA ALA A 153 -14.14 29.27 1.12
C ALA A 153 -13.05 30.36 1.22
N LYS A 154 -12.33 30.33 2.36
CA LYS A 154 -11.10 31.09 2.60
C LYS A 154 -9.94 30.20 2.15
N GLY A 155 -8.97 30.74 1.41
CA GLY A 155 -7.83 30.01 0.83
C GLY A 155 -6.79 29.53 1.83
N LYS A 156 -7.23 28.94 2.94
CA LYS A 156 -6.39 28.65 4.11
C LYS A 156 -5.64 27.32 4.00
N PHE A 157 -6.04 26.43 3.10
CA PHE A 157 -5.42 25.11 2.97
C PHE A 157 -4.27 25.14 1.97
N ASP A 158 -3.20 24.41 2.25
CA ASP A 158 -2.01 24.30 1.42
C ASP A 158 -2.17 23.26 0.28
N ARG A 159 -1.36 23.38 -0.78
CA ARG A 159 -1.29 22.47 -1.93
C ARG A 159 -0.43 21.23 -1.65
N HIS A 160 0.30 21.18 -0.53
CA HIS A 160 1.20 20.09 -0.16
C HIS A 160 0.52 19.01 0.68
N TRP A 161 0.46 17.78 0.17
CA TRP A 161 -0.28 16.68 0.77
C TRP A 161 0.68 15.56 1.09
N VAL A 162 0.59 14.98 2.29
CA VAL A 162 1.38 13.80 2.65
C VAL A 162 0.46 12.61 2.91
N TYR A 163 0.67 11.52 2.20
CA TYR A 163 -0.01 10.26 2.46
C TYR A 163 0.90 9.37 3.30
N PHE A 164 0.55 9.19 4.58
CA PHE A 164 1.25 8.27 5.46
C PHE A 164 0.68 6.87 5.31
N ILE A 165 1.50 5.93 4.88
CA ILE A 165 1.17 4.52 4.80
C ILE A 165 1.91 3.82 5.94
N ASP A 166 1.19 3.25 6.91
CA ASP A 166 1.79 2.36 7.91
C ASP A 166 1.87 0.96 7.30
N SER A 167 3.08 0.46 7.08
CA SER A 167 3.33 -0.88 6.52
C SER A 167 3.02 -2.05 7.46
N GLY A 168 2.49 -1.76 8.65
CA GLY A 168 2.26 -2.76 9.67
C GLY A 168 3.55 -3.22 10.33
N GLY A 169 3.44 -3.81 11.52
CA GLY A 169 4.60 -4.42 12.20
C GLY A 169 4.78 -5.90 11.86
N GLN A 170 3.71 -6.56 11.47
CA GLN A 170 3.60 -8.00 11.59
C GLN A 170 4.39 -8.74 10.50
N THR A 171 5.24 -9.68 10.90
CA THR A 171 6.16 -10.34 9.98
C THR A 171 5.49 -11.30 9.00
N ALA A 172 4.34 -11.89 9.32
CA ALA A 172 3.56 -12.67 8.35
C ALA A 172 3.17 -11.86 7.09
N PHE A 173 3.31 -10.54 7.15
CA PHE A 173 2.81 -9.61 6.16
C PHE A 173 3.87 -8.70 5.55
N GLN A 174 5.02 -8.53 6.22
CA GLN A 174 6.14 -7.76 5.66
C GLN A 174 6.60 -8.33 4.31
N GLU A 175 6.39 -9.62 4.06
CA GLU A 175 6.70 -10.28 2.79
C GLU A 175 5.60 -10.11 1.73
N LEU A 176 4.37 -9.76 2.14
CA LEU A 176 3.26 -9.46 1.23
C LEU A 176 3.09 -7.96 0.98
N LEU A 177 3.70 -7.14 1.84
CA LEU A 177 3.65 -5.68 1.79
C LEU A 177 3.83 -5.13 0.36
N PRO A 178 4.85 -5.54 -0.44
CA PRO A 178 5.05 -4.97 -1.79
C PRO A 178 3.86 -5.08 -2.75
N LEU A 179 2.88 -5.95 -2.47
CA LEU A 179 1.67 -6.10 -3.28
C LEU A 179 0.62 -5.02 -2.99
N PHE A 180 0.59 -4.52 -1.74
CA PHE A 180 -0.42 -3.59 -1.24
C PHE A 180 0.02 -2.13 -1.22
N ILE A 181 1.33 -1.88 -1.31
CA ILE A 181 1.90 -0.53 -1.39
C ILE A 181 2.48 -0.28 -2.77
N ARG A 182 2.45 0.98 -3.22
CA ARG A 182 3.22 1.42 -4.40
C ARG A 182 4.51 2.08 -3.95
N ALA A 183 5.47 2.19 -4.86
CA ALA A 183 6.76 2.80 -4.56
C ALA A 183 6.57 4.21 -3.98
N SER A 184 7.17 4.44 -2.82
CA SER A 184 7.17 5.73 -2.15
C SER A 184 8.50 6.44 -2.45
N SER A 185 8.44 7.73 -2.76
CA SER A 185 9.67 8.53 -2.89
C SER A 185 10.37 8.69 -1.55
N PHE A 186 9.63 8.70 -0.45
CA PHE A 186 10.17 8.82 0.90
C PHE A 186 9.67 7.74 1.85
N ASN A 187 10.58 7.24 2.68
CA ASN A 187 10.35 6.14 3.61
C ASN A 187 10.89 6.53 4.99
N ILE A 188 10.11 6.28 6.04
CA ILE A 188 10.56 6.45 7.44
C ILE A 188 10.78 5.06 8.02
N ILE A 189 11.98 4.77 8.49
CA ILE A 189 12.30 3.52 9.20
C ILE A 189 12.32 3.82 10.71
N THR A 190 11.39 3.25 11.45
CA THR A 190 11.32 3.38 12.91
C THR A 190 12.09 2.25 13.59
N LEU A 191 13.06 2.60 14.43
CA LEU A 191 13.88 1.66 15.22
C LEU A 191 13.67 1.92 16.71
N ASP A 192 13.62 0.87 17.53
CA ASP A 192 13.49 0.97 18.99
C ASP A 192 14.85 1.15 19.65
N LEU A 193 15.15 2.35 20.18
CA LEU A 193 16.42 2.68 20.83
C LEU A 193 16.54 2.13 22.25
N SER A 194 15.47 1.59 22.84
CA SER A 194 15.58 0.83 24.10
C SER A 194 16.33 -0.49 23.90
N LYS A 195 16.50 -0.91 22.64
CA LYS A 195 17.18 -2.13 22.21
C LYS A 195 18.45 -1.80 21.43
N ASP A 196 19.50 -2.57 21.70
CA ASP A 196 20.73 -2.55 20.92
C ASP A 196 20.47 -3.07 19.49
N ILE A 197 21.26 -2.61 18.52
CA ILE A 197 21.03 -2.84 17.10
C ILE A 197 21.10 -4.33 16.72
N ASP A 198 21.90 -5.10 17.45
CA ASP A 198 22.13 -6.54 17.26
C ASP A 198 21.22 -7.41 18.13
N ILE A 199 20.38 -6.82 18.99
CA ILE A 199 19.44 -7.60 19.79
C ILE A 199 18.40 -8.21 18.88
N LYS A 200 18.25 -9.52 18.99
CA LYS A 200 17.22 -10.28 18.29
C LYS A 200 15.87 -10.06 18.97
N LEU A 201 14.95 -9.42 18.25
CA LEU A 201 13.63 -9.04 18.74
C LEU A 201 12.59 -10.08 18.33
N GLU A 202 11.91 -10.66 19.31
CA GLU A 202 10.75 -11.52 19.06
C GLU A 202 9.55 -10.69 18.59
N GLN A 203 8.99 -11.10 17.46
CA GLN A 203 7.86 -10.46 16.83
C GLN A 203 6.59 -11.14 17.35
N LYS A 204 5.97 -10.51 18.33
CA LYS A 204 4.73 -11.00 18.96
C LYS A 204 3.51 -10.38 18.29
N TYR A 205 2.48 -11.20 18.09
CA TYR A 205 1.17 -10.70 17.72
C TYR A 205 0.43 -10.28 19.00
N ARG A 206 -0.25 -9.15 18.97
CA ARG A 206 -1.10 -8.61 20.03
C ARG A 206 -2.54 -8.38 19.58
N ILE A 207 -3.49 -8.64 20.48
CA ILE A 207 -4.94 -8.44 20.33
C ILE A 207 -5.52 -7.91 21.63
N ASN A 208 -6.29 -6.83 21.56
CA ASN A 208 -6.84 -6.12 22.70
C ASN A 208 -5.81 -5.83 23.82
N GLY A 209 -4.55 -5.57 23.44
CA GLY A 209 -3.41 -5.36 24.33
C GLY A 209 -2.71 -6.64 24.79
N GLU A 210 -3.28 -7.81 24.54
CA GLU A 210 -2.74 -9.10 24.98
C GLU A 210 -1.83 -9.73 23.94
N SER A 211 -0.70 -10.28 24.37
CA SER A 211 0.32 -10.83 23.47
C SER A 211 0.12 -12.33 23.23
N LEU A 212 -0.11 -12.70 21.98
CA LEU A 212 0.07 -14.05 21.47
C LEU A 212 1.59 -14.32 21.34
N SER A 213 2.10 -15.20 22.18
CA SER A 213 3.55 -15.48 22.29
C SER A 213 3.91 -16.93 21.97
N GLN A 214 2.94 -17.84 21.93
CA GLN A 214 3.17 -19.24 21.62
C GLN A 214 2.99 -19.47 20.11
N ILE A 215 4.10 -19.77 19.44
CA ILE A 215 4.05 -20.40 18.12
C ILE A 215 3.81 -21.88 18.35
N ASP A 216 2.84 -22.44 17.63
CA ASP A 216 2.48 -23.86 17.71
C ASP A 216 3.73 -24.71 17.48
N LYS A 217 3.96 -25.72 18.32
CA LYS A 217 5.11 -26.62 18.16
C LYS A 217 5.01 -27.26 16.78
N ASN A 218 5.97 -26.98 15.90
CA ASN A 218 6.05 -27.74 14.66
C ASN A 218 6.25 -29.23 14.99
N SER A 219 5.96 -30.14 14.06
CA SER A 219 6.07 -31.60 14.30
C SER A 219 7.49 -32.05 14.74
N THR A 220 8.47 -31.15 14.64
CA THR A 220 9.87 -31.31 15.05
C THR A 220 10.25 -30.63 16.38
N GLY A 221 9.33 -29.96 17.08
CA GLY A 221 9.55 -29.37 18.41
C GLY A 221 10.38 -28.07 18.46
N ASP A 222 10.70 -27.48 17.31
CA ASP A 222 11.75 -26.45 17.15
C ASP A 222 11.23 -25.04 16.78
N SER A 223 9.91 -24.81 16.80
CA SER A 223 9.35 -23.51 16.40
C SER A 223 9.67 -22.41 17.43
N LYS A 224 10.62 -21.55 17.07
CA LYS A 224 10.89 -20.29 17.79
C LYS A 224 10.07 -19.14 17.19
N PRO A 225 9.65 -18.15 18.01
CA PRO A 225 9.03 -16.93 17.52
C PRO A 225 9.83 -16.27 16.40
N PHE A 226 9.12 -15.74 15.41
CA PHE A 226 9.75 -14.92 14.36
C PHE A 226 10.56 -13.83 15.03
N SER A 227 11.81 -13.68 14.59
CA SER A 227 12.72 -12.80 15.28
C SER A 227 13.84 -12.35 14.37
N CYS A 228 14.08 -11.04 14.36
CA CYS A 228 15.15 -10.40 13.62
C CYS A 228 15.77 -9.30 14.47
N THR A 229 16.99 -8.90 14.11
CA THR A 229 17.64 -7.74 14.72
C THR A 229 17.20 -6.45 14.03
N ASN A 230 17.47 -5.30 14.63
CA ASN A 230 17.19 -4.01 13.99
C ASN A 230 18.08 -3.79 12.76
N ILE A 231 19.36 -4.21 12.81
CA ILE A 231 20.24 -4.13 11.62
C ILE A 231 19.75 -5.02 10.48
N GLN A 232 19.27 -6.22 10.78
CA GLN A 232 18.73 -7.12 9.75
C GLN A 232 17.49 -6.50 9.09
N PHE A 233 16.55 -6.02 9.91
CA PHE A 233 15.34 -5.37 9.42
C PHE A 233 15.67 -4.16 8.53
N LEU A 234 16.62 -3.33 8.95
CA LEU A 234 17.10 -2.17 8.21
C LEU A 234 17.65 -2.58 6.84
N LYS A 235 18.58 -3.55 6.80
CA LYS A 235 19.20 -4.05 5.56
C LYS A 235 18.17 -4.66 4.59
N ASP A 236 17.24 -5.46 5.10
CA ASP A 236 16.16 -6.04 4.28
C ASP A 236 15.26 -4.97 3.66
N THR A 237 14.96 -3.92 4.43
CA THR A 237 14.08 -2.82 3.98
C THR A 237 14.75 -2.01 2.89
N LEU A 238 16.03 -1.67 3.06
CA LEU A 238 16.83 -0.96 2.06
C LEU A 238 16.99 -1.79 0.78
N SER A 239 17.30 -3.09 0.90
CA SER A 239 17.41 -3.99 -0.25
C SER A 239 16.10 -4.11 -1.03
N SER A 240 14.98 -4.25 -0.32
CA SER A 240 13.66 -4.31 -0.96
C SER A 240 13.35 -3.00 -1.69
N GLY A 241 13.73 -1.87 -1.10
CA GLY A 241 13.66 -0.54 -1.72
C GLY A 241 14.44 -0.42 -3.01
N ALA A 242 15.71 -0.85 -2.99
CA ALA A 242 16.64 -0.74 -4.11
C ALA A 242 16.12 -1.34 -5.42
N ILE A 243 15.22 -2.31 -5.33
CA ILE A 243 14.69 -3.05 -6.48
C ILE A 243 13.30 -2.56 -6.89
N LEU A 244 12.60 -1.87 -5.98
CA LEU A 244 11.37 -1.19 -6.33
C LEU A 244 11.74 0.01 -7.21
N GLN A 245 11.38 -0.04 -8.49
CA GLN A 245 11.47 1.13 -9.34
C GLN A 245 10.66 2.27 -8.68
N PRO A 246 11.22 3.49 -8.61
CA PRO A 246 10.47 4.64 -8.14
C PRO A 246 9.18 4.77 -8.93
N TYR A 247 8.13 5.22 -8.26
CA TYR A 247 6.88 5.54 -8.94
C TYR A 247 7.16 6.59 -10.02
N GLN A 248 6.96 6.22 -11.28
CA GLN A 248 6.91 7.18 -12.37
C GLN A 248 5.47 7.69 -12.47
N PRO A 249 5.20 8.96 -12.10
CA PRO A 249 3.86 9.51 -12.31
C PRO A 249 3.47 9.39 -13.77
N SER A 250 2.26 8.90 -14.01
CA SER A 250 1.64 8.95 -15.33
C SER A 250 1.68 10.39 -15.83
N GLN A 251 2.10 10.60 -17.09
CA GLN A 251 2.18 11.93 -17.66
C GLN A 251 0.84 12.66 -17.55
N PRO A 252 0.84 13.99 -17.33
CA PRO A 252 -0.38 14.77 -17.16
C PRO A 252 -1.31 14.55 -18.35
N ILE A 253 -2.58 14.28 -18.05
CA ILE A 253 -3.62 14.00 -19.04
C ILE A 253 -3.72 15.19 -20.01
N GLY A 254 -3.36 14.94 -21.28
CA GLY A 254 -3.43 15.91 -22.37
C GLY A 254 -2.11 16.56 -22.79
N SER A 255 -0.95 16.17 -22.23
CA SER A 255 0.33 16.56 -22.82
C SER A 255 0.58 15.83 -24.14
N LYS A 256 0.74 16.57 -25.25
CA LYS A 256 1.34 16.01 -26.47
C LYS A 256 2.66 15.35 -26.11
N GLU A 257 2.96 14.20 -26.69
CA GLU A 257 4.26 13.54 -26.59
C GLU A 257 5.35 14.60 -26.76
N LYS A 258 6.04 14.93 -25.66
CA LYS A 258 7.27 15.72 -25.76
C LYS A 258 8.32 14.78 -26.33
N THR A 259 8.37 14.67 -27.65
CA THR A 259 9.59 14.33 -28.39
C THR A 259 10.56 15.51 -28.21
N SER A 260 11.08 15.66 -27.00
CA SER A 260 12.15 16.61 -26.68
C SER A 260 13.04 15.96 -25.65
N THR A 261 14.03 15.22 -26.14
CA THR A 261 15.36 15.12 -25.54
C THR A 261 15.79 16.51 -25.07
N GLY A 262 15.73 16.78 -23.76
CA GLY A 262 16.12 18.10 -23.24
C GLY A 262 15.46 18.52 -21.94
N SER A 263 15.38 17.64 -20.94
CA SER A 263 15.33 18.05 -19.53
C SER A 263 16.22 17.08 -18.76
N SER A 264 17.46 17.49 -18.57
CA SER A 264 18.49 16.76 -17.83
C SER A 264 18.27 16.96 -16.33
N SER A 265 17.49 16.09 -15.71
CA SER A 265 17.84 15.60 -14.37
C SER A 265 18.25 14.14 -14.55
N THR A 266 19.53 13.95 -14.85
CA THR A 266 20.17 12.67 -15.15
C THR A 266 20.43 11.79 -13.92
N ASP A 267 19.94 12.18 -12.74
CA ASP A 267 20.07 11.34 -11.55
C ASP A 267 18.92 10.34 -11.48
N PRO A 268 19.20 9.02 -11.42
CA PRO A 268 18.17 8.03 -11.16
C PRO A 268 17.53 8.36 -9.80
N GLN A 269 16.23 8.70 -9.81
CA GLN A 269 15.46 8.76 -8.57
C GLN A 269 15.62 7.40 -7.89
N CYS A 270 16.08 7.39 -6.64
CA CYS A 270 16.12 6.21 -5.80
C CYS A 270 15.27 6.49 -4.55
N PRO A 271 14.64 5.48 -3.96
CA PRO A 271 13.85 5.67 -2.74
C PRO A 271 14.71 6.27 -1.62
N GLU A 272 14.17 7.30 -0.98
CA GLU A 272 14.82 7.98 0.13
C GLU A 272 14.34 7.40 1.47
N TYR A 273 15.27 7.31 2.41
CA TYR A 273 15.07 6.70 3.73
C TYR A 273 15.54 7.64 4.84
N PHE A 274 14.61 7.97 5.73
CA PHE A 274 14.87 8.68 6.96
C PHE A 274 14.74 7.71 8.15
N VAL A 275 15.73 7.69 9.04
CA VAL A 275 15.76 6.73 10.16
C VAL A 275 15.38 7.43 11.46
N LEU A 276 14.25 7.03 12.02
CA LEU A 276 13.67 7.55 13.25
C LEU A 276 13.91 6.58 14.41
N GLY A 277 14.74 6.98 15.38
CA GLY A 277 14.99 6.21 16.59
C GLY A 277 13.98 6.57 17.68
N THR A 278 13.02 5.69 17.93
CA THR A 278 11.99 5.87 18.96
C THR A 278 12.47 5.40 20.34
N HIS A 279 11.66 5.63 21.38
CA HIS A 279 11.98 5.25 22.77
C HIS A 279 13.28 5.90 23.27
N GLU A 280 13.54 7.13 22.83
CA GLU A 280 14.72 7.88 23.28
C GLU A 280 14.79 8.00 24.82
N ASP A 281 13.64 8.11 25.47
CA ASP A 281 13.47 8.15 26.93
C ASP A 281 13.98 6.88 27.64
N GLN A 282 14.10 5.77 26.92
CA GLN A 282 14.50 4.45 27.44
C GLN A 282 15.82 3.96 26.86
N LYS A 283 16.58 4.82 26.16
CA LYS A 283 17.82 4.43 25.51
C LYS A 283 18.91 4.06 26.52
N LYS A 284 19.73 3.07 26.16
CA LYS A 284 20.96 2.75 26.91
C LYS A 284 22.10 3.68 26.47
N PRO A 285 23.06 3.99 27.37
CA PRO A 285 24.26 4.75 26.99
C PRO A 285 25.01 4.07 25.83
N GLY A 286 25.50 4.85 24.87
CA GLY A 286 26.28 4.33 23.74
C GLY A 286 25.46 3.73 22.59
N VAL A 287 24.14 3.59 22.73
CA VAL A 287 23.32 2.90 21.71
C VAL A 287 23.21 3.71 20.42
N ILE A 288 23.08 5.04 20.52
CA ILE A 288 22.91 5.93 19.36
C ILE A 288 24.18 5.96 18.52
N GLU A 289 25.34 5.93 19.16
CA GLU A 289 26.65 5.87 18.51
C GLU A 289 26.75 4.62 17.64
N LYS A 290 26.39 3.43 18.19
CA LYS A 290 26.36 2.17 17.43
C LYS A 290 25.43 2.24 16.21
N TYR A 291 24.23 2.80 16.37
CA TYR A 291 23.30 2.97 15.24
C TYR A 291 23.90 3.88 14.16
N ASN A 292 24.51 5.00 14.55
CA ASN A 292 25.14 5.92 13.61
C ASN A 292 26.33 5.28 12.88
N ASP A 293 27.17 4.50 13.57
CA ASP A 293 28.29 3.80 12.95
C ASP A 293 27.83 2.82 11.85
N GLU A 294 26.78 2.03 12.13
CA GLU A 294 26.20 1.11 11.14
C GLU A 294 25.49 1.86 10.00
N LEU A 295 24.76 2.93 10.30
CA LEU A 295 24.12 3.76 9.29
C LEU A 295 25.12 4.48 8.39
N GLN A 296 26.29 4.87 8.90
CA GLN A 296 27.35 5.47 8.09
C GLN A 296 27.89 4.47 7.06
N LYS A 297 28.10 3.21 7.48
CA LYS A 297 28.49 2.12 6.57
C LYS A 297 27.44 1.89 5.47
N LEU A 298 26.16 1.90 5.84
CA LEU A 298 25.05 1.69 4.88
C LEU A 298 24.81 2.88 3.96
N LYS A 299 25.08 4.10 4.42
CA LYS A 299 24.95 5.34 3.64
C LYS A 299 26.05 5.46 2.59
N LEU A 300 27.27 4.99 2.89
CA LEU A 300 28.38 5.02 1.96
C LEU A 300 28.03 4.25 0.67
N GLY A 301 28.06 4.94 -0.47
CA GLY A 301 27.69 4.38 -1.77
C GLY A 301 26.21 4.06 -1.96
N SER A 302 25.32 4.48 -1.04
CA SER A 302 23.89 4.12 -1.06
C SER A 302 23.21 4.42 -2.39
N GLU A 303 23.46 5.58 -3.01
CA GLU A 303 22.81 5.96 -4.27
C GLU A 303 23.14 4.98 -5.41
N LYS A 304 24.37 4.44 -5.44
CA LYS A 304 24.76 3.38 -6.39
C LYS A 304 24.09 2.04 -6.08
N LYS A 305 23.75 1.82 -4.81
CA LYS A 305 22.92 0.71 -4.32
C LYS A 305 21.44 0.89 -4.60
N GLY A 306 21.02 1.97 -5.24
CA GLY A 306 19.64 2.20 -5.63
C GLY A 306 18.78 2.70 -4.47
N TYR A 307 19.34 3.26 -3.40
CA TYR A 307 18.58 3.92 -2.34
C TYR A 307 19.36 5.10 -1.75
N ARG A 308 18.70 6.00 -1.01
CA ARG A 308 19.38 7.12 -0.36
C ARG A 308 19.03 7.20 1.11
N ILE A 309 20.02 7.23 1.99
CA ILE A 309 19.79 7.47 3.43
C ILE A 309 19.98 8.94 3.73
N ILE A 310 18.91 9.58 4.20
CA ILE A 310 18.93 11.00 4.53
C ILE A 310 19.35 11.15 6.00
N PRO A 311 20.43 11.91 6.29
CA PRO A 311 20.86 12.12 7.66
C PRO A 311 19.93 13.08 8.40
N ALA A 312 19.72 12.81 9.69
CA ALA A 312 19.01 13.71 10.60
C ALA A 312 19.64 15.11 10.68
N VAL A 313 20.97 15.19 10.58
CA VAL A 313 21.70 16.47 10.58
C VAL A 313 22.64 16.51 9.38
N ILE A 314 22.52 17.56 8.57
CA ILE A 314 23.36 17.79 7.38
C ILE A 314 24.82 17.91 7.83
N ASN A 315 25.74 17.29 7.07
CA ASN A 315 27.19 17.29 7.33
C ASN A 315 27.60 16.80 8.73
N SER A 316 26.79 15.92 9.33
CA SER A 316 27.06 15.32 10.64
C SER A 316 27.18 13.79 10.55
N PRO A 317 27.99 13.15 11.42
CA PRO A 317 27.93 11.71 11.63
C PRO A 317 26.60 11.23 12.21
N LYS A 318 25.74 12.14 12.69
CA LYS A 318 24.41 11.84 13.22
C LYS A 318 23.41 11.62 12.08
N ILE A 319 23.18 10.35 11.76
CA ILE A 319 22.24 9.91 10.74
C ILE A 319 20.87 9.63 11.34
N ILE A 320 20.79 8.92 12.48
CA ILE A 320 19.51 8.62 13.14
C ILE A 320 18.96 9.84 13.88
N TYR A 321 17.65 10.07 13.78
CA TYR A 321 16.94 11.08 14.57
C TYR A 321 16.32 10.42 15.80
N PRO A 322 16.87 10.60 17.02
CA PRO A 322 16.27 10.06 18.23
C PRO A 322 15.05 10.91 18.64
N VAL A 323 13.98 10.26 19.10
CA VAL A 323 12.76 10.94 19.54
C VAL A 323 12.04 10.19 20.66
N ASN A 324 11.50 10.96 21.62
CA ASN A 324 10.52 10.46 22.58
C ASN A 324 9.10 10.63 22.02
N THR A 325 8.53 9.55 21.48
CA THR A 325 7.16 9.60 20.91
C THR A 325 6.05 9.67 21.97
N MET A 326 6.39 9.45 23.24
CA MET A 326 5.47 9.41 24.39
C MET A 326 5.35 10.75 25.13
N LEU A 327 5.94 11.83 24.59
CA LEU A 327 5.77 13.18 25.15
C LEU A 327 4.29 13.51 25.35
N GLU A 328 3.92 13.97 26.55
CA GLU A 328 2.55 14.41 26.82
C GLU A 328 2.19 15.65 25.99
N SER A 329 0.88 15.88 25.81
CA SER A 329 0.38 17.07 25.14
C SER A 329 0.90 18.34 25.84
N GLY A 330 1.56 19.21 25.10
CA GLY A 330 2.14 20.44 25.64
C GLY A 330 3.25 21.02 24.76
N PRO A 331 3.89 22.11 25.21
CA PRO A 331 4.85 22.87 24.38
C PRO A 331 6.02 22.03 23.87
N LYS A 332 6.52 21.08 24.68
CA LYS A 332 7.62 20.19 24.29
C LYS A 332 7.25 19.26 23.13
N ARG A 333 6.02 18.72 23.14
CA ARG A 333 5.53 17.86 22.06
C ARG A 333 5.30 18.66 20.79
N GLU A 334 4.75 19.87 20.93
CA GLU A 334 4.52 20.79 19.81
C GLU A 334 5.84 21.18 19.13
N GLU A 335 6.87 21.52 19.91
CA GLU A 335 8.21 21.82 19.39
C GLU A 335 8.84 20.61 18.67
N GLU A 336 8.70 19.42 19.24
CA GLU A 336 9.23 18.18 18.65
C GLU A 336 8.48 17.79 17.37
N ALA A 337 7.15 17.96 17.36
CA ALA A 337 6.30 17.74 16.20
C ALA A 337 6.66 18.71 15.07
N GLU A 338 6.84 19.99 15.38
CA GLU A 338 7.23 21.03 14.41
C GLU A 338 8.60 20.72 13.79
N LYS A 339 9.60 20.34 14.60
CA LYS A 339 10.92 19.92 14.11
C LYS A 339 10.82 18.74 13.15
N LEU A 340 10.09 17.69 13.52
CA LEU A 340 9.95 16.51 12.69
C LEU A 340 9.17 16.81 11.40
N CYS A 341 8.14 17.65 11.48
CA CYS A 341 7.40 18.13 10.31
C CYS A 341 8.31 18.90 9.34
N LYS A 342 9.16 19.80 9.84
CA LYS A 342 10.15 20.54 9.03
C LYS A 342 11.12 19.61 8.32
N ILE A 343 11.62 18.59 9.01
CA ILE A 343 12.54 17.61 8.42
C ILE A 343 11.86 16.89 7.25
N ILE A 344 10.66 16.35 7.47
CA ILE A 344 9.92 15.64 6.42
C ILE A 344 9.53 16.60 5.28
N TYR A 345 9.10 17.83 5.60
CA TYR A 345 8.72 18.80 4.58
C TYR A 345 9.89 19.15 3.66
N ASN A 346 11.04 19.47 4.25
CA ASN A 346 12.21 19.96 3.51
C ASN A 346 12.94 18.84 2.77
N GLN A 347 12.85 17.60 3.24
CA GLN A 347 13.57 16.47 2.63
C GLN A 347 12.79 15.78 1.52
N VAL A 348 11.45 15.86 1.53
CA VAL A 348 10.63 15.16 0.55
C VAL A 348 10.36 16.05 -0.66
N SER A 349 10.91 15.68 -1.82
CA SER A 349 10.42 16.21 -3.10
C SER A 349 9.00 15.67 -3.34
N GLY A 350 8.05 16.57 -3.56
CA GLY A 350 6.67 16.18 -3.86
C GLY A 350 6.46 16.07 -5.37
N ASP A 351 5.63 15.11 -5.78
CA ASP A 351 5.18 15.01 -7.16
C ASP A 351 4.11 16.08 -7.39
N GLU A 352 4.35 17.02 -8.31
CA GLU A 352 3.30 17.92 -8.78
C GLU A 352 2.34 17.14 -9.69
N ILE A 353 1.14 16.89 -9.19
CA ILE A 353 0.07 16.26 -9.94
C ILE A 353 -1.02 17.27 -10.26
N THR A 354 -1.51 17.21 -11.49
CA THR A 354 -2.68 17.99 -11.91
C THR A 354 -3.85 17.03 -12.09
N ILE A 355 -4.83 17.10 -11.20
CA ILE A 355 -6.01 16.22 -11.23
C ILE A 355 -7.25 17.01 -11.67
N PRO A 356 -8.15 16.43 -12.48
CA PRO A 356 -9.45 17.03 -12.74
C PRO A 356 -10.24 17.18 -11.43
N VAL A 357 -10.95 18.30 -11.26
CA VAL A 357 -11.85 18.54 -10.11
C VAL A 357 -12.86 17.40 -9.97
N GLN A 358 -13.37 16.88 -11.10
CA GLN A 358 -14.25 15.72 -11.15
C GLN A 358 -13.69 14.49 -10.44
N TRP A 359 -12.40 14.20 -10.59
CA TRP A 359 -11.78 13.02 -10.00
C TRP A 359 -11.67 13.16 -8.47
N PHE A 360 -11.45 14.39 -8.00
CA PHE A 360 -11.45 14.69 -6.58
C PHE A 360 -12.85 14.61 -5.97
N ALA A 361 -13.86 15.18 -6.64
CA ALA A 361 -15.26 15.02 -6.22
C ALA A 361 -15.70 13.55 -6.22
N PHE A 362 -15.19 12.77 -7.17
CA PHE A 362 -15.42 11.34 -7.26
C PHE A 362 -14.80 10.58 -6.08
N GLU A 363 -13.54 10.84 -5.72
CA GLU A 363 -12.90 10.29 -4.51
C GLU A 363 -13.75 10.55 -3.25
N LEU A 364 -14.20 11.81 -3.05
CA LEU A 364 -15.05 12.17 -1.92
C LEU A 364 -16.37 11.41 -1.90
N THR A 365 -16.98 11.22 -3.07
CA THR A 365 -18.23 10.48 -3.22
C THR A 365 -18.05 9.01 -2.82
N LEU A 366 -16.95 8.37 -3.26
CA LEU A 366 -16.66 6.99 -2.87
C LEU A 366 -16.44 6.85 -1.36
N LEU A 367 -15.77 7.82 -0.73
CA LEU A 367 -15.54 7.84 0.71
C LEU A 367 -16.84 7.96 1.51
N GLU A 368 -17.68 8.92 1.15
CA GLU A 368 -18.97 9.16 1.81
C GLU A 368 -19.89 7.94 1.67
N LYS A 369 -19.89 7.31 0.48
CA LYS A 369 -20.71 6.13 0.20
C LYS A 369 -20.27 4.92 1.01
N ALA A 370 -18.97 4.65 1.04
CA ALA A 370 -18.36 3.61 1.86
C ALA A 370 -18.69 3.79 3.35
N GLU A 371 -18.54 5.03 3.87
CA GLU A 371 -18.86 5.37 5.25
C GLU A 371 -20.36 5.17 5.57
N ARG A 372 -21.25 5.66 4.71
CA ARG A 372 -22.72 5.50 4.87
C ARG A 372 -23.13 4.03 4.95
N GLU A 373 -22.48 3.19 4.15
CA GLU A 373 -22.79 1.77 4.05
C GLU A 373 -22.03 0.91 5.07
N GLY A 374 -21.17 1.54 5.88
CA GLY A 374 -20.36 0.86 6.89
C GLY A 374 -19.43 -0.20 6.30
N ARG A 375 -18.97 0.00 5.05
CA ARG A 375 -18.11 -0.94 4.31
C ARG A 375 -16.94 -0.23 3.65
N SER A 376 -15.83 -0.93 3.52
CA SER A 376 -14.56 -0.46 2.97
C SER A 376 -14.42 -0.74 1.46
N PHE A 377 -15.45 -1.28 0.83
CA PHE A 377 -15.46 -1.60 -0.60
C PHE A 377 -16.84 -1.36 -1.23
N LEU A 378 -16.85 -1.03 -2.51
CA LEU A 378 -18.05 -0.67 -3.27
C LEU A 378 -18.15 -1.52 -4.55
N PRO A 379 -19.36 -2.04 -4.90
CA PRO A 379 -19.62 -2.67 -6.19
C PRO A 379 -19.28 -1.74 -7.35
N ILE A 380 -18.76 -2.30 -8.44
CA ILE A 380 -18.38 -1.50 -9.61
C ILE A 380 -19.57 -0.77 -10.23
N GLU A 381 -20.78 -1.35 -10.16
CA GLU A 381 -22.01 -0.72 -10.65
C GLU A 381 -22.32 0.57 -9.88
N ASP A 382 -22.27 0.52 -8.55
CA ASP A 382 -22.44 1.67 -7.66
C ASP A 382 -21.40 2.77 -7.95
N VAL A 383 -20.16 2.37 -8.21
CA VAL A 383 -19.04 3.26 -8.53
C VAL A 383 -19.22 3.92 -9.90
N LEU A 384 -19.67 3.16 -10.90
CA LEU A 384 -19.97 3.71 -12.23
C LEU A 384 -21.13 4.70 -12.16
N HIS A 385 -22.18 4.39 -11.39
CA HIS A 385 -23.31 5.29 -11.15
C HIS A 385 -22.89 6.60 -10.46
N ALA A 386 -21.99 6.53 -9.47
CA ALA A 386 -21.41 7.72 -8.85
C ALA A 386 -20.63 8.57 -9.87
N GLY A 387 -19.86 7.94 -10.76
CA GLY A 387 -19.15 8.62 -11.86
C GLY A 387 -20.11 9.30 -12.84
N GLU A 388 -21.18 8.61 -13.26
CA GLU A 388 -22.20 9.18 -14.15
C GLU A 388 -22.90 10.40 -13.55
N SER A 389 -23.19 10.36 -12.24
CA SER A 389 -23.76 11.49 -11.49
C SER A 389 -22.84 12.71 -11.51
N LEU A 390 -21.51 12.49 -11.52
CA LEU A 390 -20.48 13.51 -11.70
C LEU A 390 -20.16 13.85 -13.17
N LYS A 391 -21.00 13.38 -14.11
CA LYS A 391 -20.86 13.57 -15.56
C LYS A 391 -19.59 12.95 -16.16
N MET A 392 -19.09 11.89 -15.53
CA MET A 392 -18.02 11.06 -16.06
C MET A 392 -18.62 9.86 -16.79
N ASN A 393 -18.21 9.62 -18.02
CA ASN A 393 -18.55 8.37 -18.70
C ASN A 393 -17.73 7.20 -18.13
N LYS A 394 -18.13 5.96 -18.44
CA LYS A 394 -17.46 4.75 -17.98
C LYS A 394 -15.93 4.79 -18.14
N ALA A 395 -15.43 5.16 -19.32
CA ALA A 395 -13.99 5.22 -19.59
C ALA A 395 -13.27 6.28 -18.75
N GLN A 396 -13.92 7.42 -18.47
CA GLN A 396 -13.39 8.46 -17.58
C GLN A 396 -13.38 7.99 -16.13
N THR A 397 -14.42 7.27 -15.68
CA THR A 397 -14.50 6.67 -14.35
C THR A 397 -13.43 5.62 -14.13
N GLU A 398 -13.23 4.71 -15.09
CA GLU A 398 -12.17 3.69 -15.02
C GLU A 398 -10.77 4.33 -14.99
N LYS A 399 -10.53 5.41 -15.76
CA LYS A 399 -9.27 6.17 -15.69
C LYS A 399 -9.06 6.83 -14.33
N ALA A 400 -10.11 7.40 -13.73
CA ALA A 400 -10.02 7.98 -12.40
C ALA A 400 -9.72 6.90 -11.35
N LEU A 401 -10.37 5.74 -11.42
CA LEU A 401 -10.09 4.60 -10.54
C LEU A 401 -8.65 4.10 -10.68
N GLN A 402 -8.16 3.96 -11.91
CA GLN A 402 -6.76 3.57 -12.15
C GLN A 402 -5.79 4.58 -11.55
N HIS A 403 -6.04 5.89 -11.71
CA HIS A 403 -5.22 6.91 -11.10
C HIS A 403 -5.21 6.82 -9.57
N LEU A 404 -6.39 6.76 -8.94
CA LEU A 404 -6.52 6.62 -7.48
C LEU A 404 -5.83 5.34 -6.97
N HIS A 405 -5.83 4.28 -7.75
CA HIS A 405 -5.10 3.05 -7.47
C HIS A 405 -3.59 3.23 -7.53
N ASP A 406 -3.09 3.87 -8.59
CA ASP A 406 -1.66 4.11 -8.80
C ASP A 406 -1.07 5.00 -7.70
N VAL A 407 -1.85 5.95 -7.17
CA VAL A 407 -1.45 6.78 -6.02
C VAL A 407 -1.74 6.14 -4.65
N THR A 408 -2.17 4.87 -4.61
CA THR A 408 -2.45 4.08 -3.39
C THR A 408 -3.55 4.69 -2.49
N ILE A 409 -4.51 5.40 -3.08
CA ILE A 409 -5.69 5.90 -2.36
C ILE A 409 -6.74 4.78 -2.25
N ILE A 410 -6.91 4.00 -3.31
CA ILE A 410 -7.85 2.86 -3.38
C ILE A 410 -7.14 1.61 -3.93
N LEU A 411 -7.80 0.45 -3.86
CA LEU A 411 -7.41 -0.72 -4.66
C LEU A 411 -8.46 -1.03 -5.72
N TYR A 412 -8.02 -1.10 -6.98
CA TYR A 412 -8.86 -1.36 -8.15
C TYR A 412 -8.23 -2.45 -9.01
N TYR A 413 -8.90 -3.60 -9.10
CA TYR A 413 -8.44 -4.78 -9.84
C TYR A 413 -9.54 -5.28 -10.79
N PRO A 414 -9.87 -4.52 -11.85
CA PRO A 414 -11.01 -4.80 -12.72
C PRO A 414 -10.90 -6.14 -13.46
N GLN A 415 -9.70 -6.72 -13.53
CA GLN A 415 -9.46 -7.99 -14.20
C GLN A 415 -10.05 -9.18 -13.42
N VAL A 416 -10.27 -9.02 -12.11
CA VAL A 416 -10.61 -10.14 -11.21
C VAL A 416 -11.64 -9.82 -10.13
N SER A 417 -12.02 -8.55 -9.97
CA SER A 417 -12.91 -8.07 -8.92
C SER A 417 -13.96 -7.11 -9.48
N ASP A 418 -15.22 -7.36 -9.13
CA ASP A 418 -16.35 -6.46 -9.38
C ASP A 418 -16.51 -5.42 -8.25
N TYR A 419 -15.48 -5.27 -7.41
CA TYR A 419 -15.44 -4.34 -6.29
C TYR A 419 -14.22 -3.41 -6.39
N VAL A 420 -14.43 -2.16 -5.98
CA VAL A 420 -13.42 -1.16 -5.68
C VAL A 420 -13.22 -1.09 -4.17
N PHE A 421 -11.99 -1.27 -3.69
CA PHE A 421 -11.70 -1.18 -2.26
C PHE A 421 -11.26 0.23 -1.94
N VAL A 422 -12.09 0.96 -1.21
CA VAL A 422 -11.81 2.31 -0.71
C VAL A 422 -10.80 2.25 0.45
N ASP A 423 -10.77 1.12 1.17
CA ASP A 423 -9.77 0.78 2.18
C ASP A 423 -9.35 -0.70 1.99
N PRO A 424 -8.03 -1.03 2.00
CA PRO A 424 -7.56 -2.41 1.92
C PRO A 424 -7.97 -3.29 3.11
N HIS A 425 -8.49 -2.72 4.21
CA HIS A 425 -8.83 -3.39 5.46
C HIS A 425 -9.53 -4.76 5.30
N PRO A 426 -10.57 -4.94 4.45
CA PRO A 426 -11.25 -6.23 4.34
C PRO A 426 -10.36 -7.36 3.83
N ILE A 427 -9.45 -7.04 2.90
CA ILE A 427 -8.50 -8.01 2.35
C ILE A 427 -7.50 -8.40 3.44
N LEU A 428 -7.00 -7.39 4.15
CA LEU A 428 -5.95 -7.56 5.15
C LEU A 428 -6.47 -8.22 6.42
N ASP A 429 -7.71 -7.95 6.82
CA ASP A 429 -8.37 -8.58 7.95
C ASP A 429 -8.53 -10.10 7.74
N ILE A 430 -9.10 -10.52 6.60
CA ILE A 430 -9.27 -11.95 6.29
C ILE A 430 -7.91 -12.64 6.19
N LEU A 431 -6.96 -12.03 5.49
CA LEU A 431 -5.61 -12.54 5.38
C LEU A 431 -4.95 -12.63 6.75
N SER A 432 -5.23 -11.68 7.63
CA SER A 432 -4.65 -11.68 8.97
C SER A 432 -5.16 -12.79 9.83
N ARG A 433 -6.47 -12.99 9.86
CA ARG A 433 -7.08 -14.10 10.57
C ARG A 433 -6.57 -15.44 10.04
N LEU A 434 -6.38 -15.57 8.73
CA LEU A 434 -5.80 -16.79 8.13
C LEU A 434 -4.35 -17.03 8.59
N LEU A 435 -3.46 -16.04 8.48
CA LEU A 435 -2.04 -16.21 8.81
C LEU A 435 -1.79 -16.38 10.30
N VAL A 436 -2.58 -15.72 11.15
CA VAL A 436 -2.49 -15.89 12.61
C VAL A 436 -2.84 -17.32 13.01
N ARG A 437 -3.87 -17.93 12.40
CA ARG A 437 -4.22 -19.34 12.64
C ARG A 437 -3.13 -20.32 12.22
N ALA A 438 -2.34 -19.96 11.21
CA ALA A 438 -1.21 -20.77 10.77
C ALA A 438 0.01 -20.64 11.70
N THR A 439 0.16 -19.50 12.37
CA THR A 439 1.41 -19.10 13.03
C THR A 439 1.35 -19.21 14.55
N TYR A 440 0.20 -18.90 15.17
CA TYR A 440 0.11 -18.72 16.61
C TYR A 440 -0.90 -19.69 17.23
N GLU A 441 -0.58 -20.14 18.44
CA GLU A 441 -1.57 -20.72 19.35
C GLU A 441 -2.48 -19.59 19.83
N ILE A 442 -3.79 -19.80 19.71
CA ILE A 442 -4.80 -18.80 20.08
C ILE A 442 -5.51 -19.31 21.33
N PRO A 443 -5.41 -18.59 22.47
CA PRO A 443 -6.16 -18.91 23.66
C PRO A 443 -7.67 -18.99 23.39
N GLN A 444 -8.35 -19.90 24.08
CA GLN A 444 -9.77 -20.20 23.82
C GLN A 444 -10.66 -18.96 23.99
N GLU A 445 -10.34 -18.10 24.96
CA GLU A 445 -10.98 -16.83 25.23
C GLU A 445 -10.90 -15.83 24.06
N HIS A 446 -9.88 -15.94 23.21
CA HIS A 446 -9.70 -15.07 22.06
C HIS A 446 -10.19 -15.67 20.73
N LEU A 447 -10.54 -16.97 20.70
CA LEU A 447 -10.92 -17.66 19.47
C LEU A 447 -12.12 -16.99 18.76
N GLY A 448 -13.06 -16.43 19.54
CA GLY A 448 -14.23 -15.70 19.04
C GLY A 448 -13.91 -14.41 18.26
N HIS A 449 -12.68 -13.91 18.34
CA HIS A 449 -12.23 -12.79 17.49
C HIS A 449 -11.89 -13.24 16.06
N PHE A 450 -11.57 -14.52 15.86
CA PHE A 450 -11.06 -15.02 14.57
C PHE A 450 -12.06 -15.88 13.81
N VAL A 451 -13.00 -16.53 14.50
CA VAL A 451 -13.86 -17.57 13.91
C VAL A 451 -15.33 -17.32 14.26
N LYS A 452 -16.25 -17.53 13.30
CA LYS A 452 -17.70 -17.40 13.50
C LYS A 452 -18.30 -18.52 14.37
N LYS A 453 -17.61 -19.67 14.49
CA LYS A 453 -18.06 -20.86 15.23
C LYS A 453 -16.91 -21.45 16.03
N THR A 454 -17.21 -21.95 17.24
CA THR A 454 -16.23 -22.49 18.19
C THR A 454 -15.56 -23.80 17.73
N SER A 455 -16.12 -24.51 16.75
CA SER A 455 -15.59 -25.78 16.26
C SER A 455 -15.08 -25.72 14.81
N LEU A 456 -13.76 -25.60 14.68
CA LEU A 456 -13.03 -25.96 13.47
C LEU A 456 -12.69 -27.46 13.52
N SER A 457 -12.57 -28.11 12.36
CA SER A 457 -12.01 -29.47 12.32
C SER A 457 -10.50 -29.34 12.46
N ASN A 458 -9.88 -30.10 13.36
CA ASN A 458 -8.43 -30.14 13.54
C ASN A 458 -7.69 -30.33 12.21
N GLU A 459 -8.26 -31.12 11.29
CA GLU A 459 -7.66 -31.40 9.98
C GLU A 459 -7.47 -30.16 9.10
N LEU A 460 -8.44 -29.23 9.08
CA LEU A 460 -8.34 -28.01 8.28
C LEU A 460 -7.25 -27.06 8.81
N GLU A 461 -7.02 -27.08 10.11
CA GLU A 461 -5.99 -26.29 10.75
C GLU A 461 -4.60 -26.89 10.55
N GLU A 462 -4.49 -28.21 10.65
CA GLU A 462 -3.25 -28.92 10.38
C GLU A 462 -2.78 -28.76 8.92
N ASP A 463 -3.70 -28.81 7.96
CA ASP A 463 -3.38 -28.57 6.55
C ASP A 463 -2.84 -27.14 6.34
N LEU A 464 -3.41 -26.13 7.01
CA LEU A 464 -2.91 -24.75 6.94
C LEU A 464 -1.54 -24.61 7.62
N LYS A 465 -1.43 -25.06 8.88
CA LYS A 465 -0.22 -24.92 9.71
C LYS A 465 0.98 -25.65 9.14
N PHE A 466 0.82 -26.92 8.76
CA PHE A 466 1.94 -27.78 8.39
C PHE A 466 2.15 -27.88 6.87
N ARG A 467 1.12 -27.56 6.08
CA ARG A 467 1.20 -27.71 4.61
C ARG A 467 0.96 -26.40 3.87
N GLY A 468 0.58 -25.33 4.56
CA GLY A 468 0.21 -24.05 3.96
C GLY A 468 -1.04 -24.16 3.09
N LEU A 469 -1.89 -25.17 3.32
CA LEU A 469 -3.06 -25.46 2.49
C LEU A 469 -4.35 -24.99 3.17
N PHE A 470 -5.24 -24.36 2.43
CA PHE A 470 -6.57 -24.02 2.91
C PHE A 470 -7.64 -24.21 1.84
N THR A 471 -8.90 -24.26 2.28
CA THR A 471 -10.07 -24.36 1.41
C THR A 471 -11.03 -23.19 1.60
N LYS A 472 -12.01 -23.07 0.72
CA LYS A 472 -13.08 -22.08 0.85
C LYS A 472 -13.91 -22.30 2.11
N ALA A 473 -14.09 -23.54 2.56
CA ALA A 473 -14.76 -23.89 3.81
C ALA A 473 -14.02 -23.33 5.02
N LEU A 474 -12.69 -23.34 5.04
CA LEU A 474 -11.92 -22.68 6.11
C LEU A 474 -12.19 -21.17 6.12
N LEU A 475 -12.14 -20.52 4.95
CA LEU A 475 -12.40 -19.07 4.85
C LEU A 475 -13.82 -18.68 5.31
N LYS A 476 -14.83 -19.51 5.05
CA LYS A 476 -16.21 -19.27 5.51
C LYS A 476 -16.36 -19.34 7.03
N LYS A 477 -15.44 -20.03 7.72
CA LYS A 477 -15.45 -20.14 9.18
C LYS A 477 -14.75 -18.96 9.83
N LEU A 478 -13.83 -18.30 9.14
CA LEU A 478 -13.23 -17.06 9.62
C LEU A 478 -14.32 -16.02 9.84
N LYS A 479 -14.22 -15.31 10.96
CA LYS A 479 -15.00 -14.10 11.20
C LYS A 479 -14.47 -13.03 10.24
N ASP A 480 -15.37 -12.24 9.69
CA ASP A 480 -15.11 -11.10 8.83
C ASP A 480 -16.03 -9.98 9.26
N ASP A 481 -15.54 -8.76 9.19
CA ASP A 481 -16.27 -7.61 9.72
C ASP A 481 -17.23 -7.02 8.68
N GLU A 482 -17.03 -7.30 7.38
CA GLU A 482 -17.75 -6.66 6.28
C GLU A 482 -18.36 -7.65 5.25
N ASP A 483 -18.52 -8.94 5.61
CA ASP A 483 -19.09 -10.01 4.77
C ASP A 483 -18.52 -10.08 3.31
N PHE A 484 -17.25 -9.71 3.14
CA PHE A 484 -16.60 -9.71 1.83
C PHE A 484 -16.57 -11.11 1.19
N SER A 485 -17.00 -11.18 -0.08
CA SER A 485 -17.15 -12.40 -0.86
C SER A 485 -15.87 -13.24 -0.89
N LYS A 486 -15.89 -14.41 -0.22
CA LYS A 486 -14.75 -15.35 -0.19
C LYS A 486 -14.29 -15.82 -1.58
N PRO A 487 -15.18 -16.06 -2.56
CA PRO A 487 -14.77 -16.27 -3.95
C PRO A 487 -13.94 -15.12 -4.53
N ASN A 488 -14.37 -13.87 -4.33
CA ASN A 488 -13.66 -12.72 -4.87
C ASN A 488 -12.34 -12.48 -4.13
N PHE A 489 -12.29 -12.76 -2.82
CA PHE A 489 -11.04 -12.81 -2.06
C PHE A 489 -10.04 -13.81 -2.67
N ILE A 490 -10.46 -15.05 -2.94
CA ILE A 490 -9.59 -16.07 -3.56
C ILE A 490 -9.11 -15.61 -4.94
N LYS A 491 -10.01 -15.10 -5.79
CA LYS A 491 -9.64 -14.57 -7.12
C LYS A 491 -8.59 -13.47 -7.02
N LEU A 492 -8.76 -12.55 -6.07
CA LEU A 492 -7.81 -11.47 -5.82
C LEU A 492 -6.45 -12.00 -5.37
N LEU A 493 -6.40 -12.95 -4.42
CA LEU A 493 -5.12 -13.53 -3.97
C LEU A 493 -4.39 -14.30 -5.08
N LEU A 494 -5.13 -14.99 -5.96
CA LEU A 494 -4.57 -15.66 -7.15
C LEU A 494 -4.01 -14.65 -8.16
N HIS A 495 -4.69 -13.52 -8.35
CA HIS A 495 -4.25 -12.43 -9.21
C HIS A 495 -2.98 -11.78 -8.69
N LEU A 496 -2.91 -11.55 -7.37
CA LEU A 496 -1.75 -10.97 -6.69
C LEU A 496 -0.60 -11.96 -6.46
N HIS A 497 -0.73 -13.21 -6.94
CA HIS A 497 0.27 -14.26 -6.78
C HIS A 497 0.65 -14.52 -5.30
N ILE A 498 -0.31 -14.35 -4.40
CA ILE A 498 -0.16 -14.68 -2.96
C ILE A 498 -0.39 -16.18 -2.75
N ILE A 499 -1.31 -16.76 -3.53
CA ILE A 499 -1.69 -18.17 -3.44
C ILE A 499 -1.66 -18.85 -4.82
N VAL A 500 -1.66 -20.18 -4.80
CA VAL A 500 -1.83 -21.02 -6.00
C VAL A 500 -2.83 -22.14 -5.75
N GLU A 501 -3.64 -22.47 -6.75
CA GLU A 501 -4.55 -23.62 -6.73
C GLU A 501 -3.78 -24.91 -7.03
N ILE A 502 -3.92 -25.93 -6.18
CA ILE A 502 -3.16 -27.19 -6.25
C ILE A 502 -3.92 -28.27 -7.05
N ASP A 503 -5.23 -28.36 -6.86
CA ASP A 503 -6.05 -29.46 -7.37
C ASP A 503 -6.92 -29.01 -8.55
N LYS A 504 -6.31 -28.90 -9.74
CA LYS A 504 -7.03 -28.49 -10.98
C LYS A 504 -7.86 -29.60 -11.63
N LYS A 505 -7.90 -30.81 -11.05
CA LYS A 505 -8.28 -32.03 -11.78
C LYS A 505 -9.63 -32.65 -11.39
N ASP A 506 -10.21 -32.25 -10.26
CA ASP A 506 -11.48 -32.81 -9.79
C ASP A 506 -12.49 -31.69 -9.55
N GLU A 507 -13.53 -31.63 -10.39
CA GLU A 507 -14.62 -30.66 -10.22
C GLU A 507 -15.52 -31.02 -9.03
N SER A 508 -15.46 -32.27 -8.54
CA SER A 508 -16.25 -32.77 -7.40
C SER A 508 -15.62 -32.57 -6.03
N GLU A 509 -14.31 -32.31 -5.93
CA GLU A 509 -13.64 -32.06 -4.65
C GLU A 509 -13.54 -30.57 -4.32
N GLU A 510 -13.54 -30.25 -3.02
CA GLU A 510 -13.30 -28.88 -2.58
C GLU A 510 -11.88 -28.44 -2.94
N LYS A 511 -11.76 -27.43 -3.82
CA LYS A 511 -10.49 -26.86 -4.24
C LYS A 511 -9.60 -26.45 -3.06
N LYS A 512 -8.34 -26.91 -3.09
CA LYS A 512 -7.29 -26.52 -2.15
C LYS A 512 -6.37 -25.45 -2.73
N TYR A 513 -6.03 -24.47 -1.89
CA TYR A 513 -5.15 -23.36 -2.21
C TYR A 513 -3.91 -23.42 -1.30
N PHE A 514 -2.75 -23.14 -1.87
CA PHE A 514 -1.49 -23.07 -1.15
C PHE A 514 -1.04 -21.63 -0.94
N ILE A 515 -0.67 -21.29 0.30
CA ILE A 515 -0.14 -19.99 0.74
C ILE A 515 1.22 -20.19 1.42
N PRO A 516 2.34 -19.84 0.76
CA PRO A 516 3.69 -20.06 1.33
C PRO A 516 3.95 -19.28 2.62
N SER A 517 3.38 -18.08 2.76
CA SER A 517 3.60 -17.21 3.92
C SER A 517 3.00 -17.74 5.22
N ALA A 518 2.11 -18.73 5.15
CA ALA A 518 1.54 -19.42 6.30
C ALA A 518 2.46 -20.50 6.88
N LEU A 519 3.50 -20.91 6.15
CA LEU A 519 4.39 -21.97 6.62
C LEU A 519 5.31 -21.51 7.75
N PRO A 520 5.75 -22.44 8.62
CA PRO A 520 6.77 -22.15 9.63
C PRO A 520 8.15 -21.96 8.98
N PRO A 521 9.09 -21.26 9.65
CA PRO A 521 10.47 -21.19 9.20
C PRO A 521 11.15 -22.56 9.29
N CYS A 522 12.13 -22.79 8.41
CA CYS A 522 12.93 -24.00 8.39
C CYS A 522 13.79 -24.09 9.67
N PRO A 523 13.82 -25.25 10.36
CA PRO A 523 14.70 -25.44 11.50
C PRO A 523 16.16 -25.26 11.11
N LYS A 524 16.94 -24.56 11.95
CA LYS A 524 18.39 -24.35 11.72
C LYS A 524 19.20 -25.65 11.77
N THR A 525 18.68 -26.68 12.43
CA THR A 525 19.27 -28.01 12.55
C THR A 525 19.22 -28.78 11.23
N ARG A 526 18.40 -28.34 10.28
CA ARG A 526 18.23 -29.00 9.00
C ARG A 526 19.36 -28.61 8.05
N SER A 527 20.15 -29.59 7.66
CA SER A 527 21.23 -29.40 6.69
C SER A 527 20.67 -29.16 5.28
N ALA A 528 21.48 -28.51 4.44
CA ALA A 528 21.22 -28.49 3.01
C ALA A 528 21.17 -29.92 2.45
N PRO A 529 20.49 -30.14 1.31
CA PRO A 529 20.59 -31.40 0.56
C PRO A 529 22.04 -31.80 0.36
N LYS A 530 22.34 -33.08 0.48
CA LYS A 530 23.66 -33.60 0.07
C LYS A 530 23.71 -33.57 -1.45
N SER A 531 24.70 -32.88 -2.00
CA SER A 531 24.93 -32.76 -3.43
C SER A 531 26.42 -32.78 -3.70
N ASP A 532 26.84 -33.49 -4.73
CA ASP A 532 28.23 -33.49 -5.21
C ASP A 532 28.54 -32.25 -6.06
N ILE A 533 27.52 -31.42 -6.34
CA ILE A 533 27.61 -30.19 -7.12
C ILE A 533 27.18 -29.02 -6.23
N ASP A 534 27.89 -27.91 -6.35
CA ASP A 534 27.53 -26.65 -5.70
C ASP A 534 26.14 -26.16 -6.15
N PRO A 535 25.33 -25.58 -5.24
CA PRO A 535 24.03 -25.06 -5.60
C PRO A 535 24.13 -23.89 -6.59
N LEU A 536 23.15 -23.77 -7.48
CA LEU A 536 22.95 -22.54 -8.23
C LEU A 536 22.50 -21.44 -7.27
N GLN A 537 23.22 -20.32 -7.24
CA GLN A 537 22.91 -19.18 -6.37
C GLN A 537 22.30 -18.03 -7.17
N ILE A 538 21.14 -17.55 -6.73
CA ILE A 538 20.55 -16.30 -7.20
C ILE A 538 20.86 -15.22 -6.17
N VAL A 539 21.55 -14.16 -6.62
CA VAL A 539 21.98 -13.02 -5.80
C VAL A 539 21.42 -11.71 -6.36
N TRP A 540 21.20 -10.75 -5.48
CA TRP A 540 20.87 -9.38 -5.86
C TRP A 540 22.09 -8.51 -5.68
N CYS A 541 22.55 -7.91 -6.78
CA CYS A 541 23.80 -7.17 -6.79
C CYS A 541 23.54 -5.68 -7.00
N SER A 542 24.29 -4.87 -6.27
CA SER A 542 24.46 -3.44 -6.53
C SER A 542 25.85 -3.18 -7.10
N ARG A 543 25.98 -2.23 -8.02
CA ARG A 543 27.30 -1.74 -8.48
C ARG A 543 27.92 -0.83 -7.42
N GLU A 544 29.13 -1.13 -6.96
CA GLU A 544 29.85 -0.26 -6.01
C GLU A 544 30.67 0.84 -6.72
N SER A 545 31.13 0.59 -7.95
CA SER A 545 31.94 1.54 -8.71
C SER A 545 31.80 1.37 -10.22
N ASP A 546 32.30 2.35 -10.99
CA ASP A 546 32.37 2.31 -12.45
C ASP A 546 33.55 1.46 -12.95
N LEU A 547 34.38 0.93 -12.05
CA LEU A 547 35.38 -0.07 -12.37
C LEU A 547 34.67 -1.41 -12.56
N GLU A 548 34.89 -2.02 -13.72
CA GLU A 548 34.36 -3.34 -14.07
C GLU A 548 34.77 -4.34 -12.97
N ASP A 549 33.78 -4.93 -12.29
CA ASP A 549 33.86 -6.10 -11.37
C ASP A 549 33.69 -5.91 -9.85
N SER A 550 33.44 -4.70 -9.31
CA SER A 550 33.07 -4.56 -7.88
C SER A 550 31.54 -4.52 -7.68
N TYR A 551 30.97 -5.60 -7.14
CA TYR A 551 29.55 -5.70 -6.79
C TYR A 551 29.33 -6.02 -5.31
N GLU A 552 28.35 -5.37 -4.69
CA GLU A 552 27.86 -5.72 -3.36
C GLU A 552 26.65 -6.64 -3.48
N ILE A 553 26.67 -7.75 -2.73
CA ILE A 553 25.51 -8.64 -2.61
C ILE A 553 24.57 -8.08 -1.54
N LEU A 554 23.38 -7.69 -1.99
CA LEU A 554 22.29 -7.21 -1.15
C LEU A 554 21.49 -8.38 -0.55
N PRO A 555 20.83 -8.18 0.61
CA PRO A 555 19.89 -9.14 1.17
C PRO A 555 18.78 -9.54 0.18
N VAL A 556 18.22 -10.75 0.34
CA VAL A 556 17.10 -11.21 -0.48
C VAL A 556 15.88 -10.29 -0.25
N PRO A 557 15.33 -9.67 -1.32
CA PRO A 557 14.20 -8.76 -1.22
C PRO A 557 12.96 -9.42 -0.60
N ARG A 558 12.20 -8.65 0.18
CA ARG A 558 10.99 -9.18 0.82
C ARG A 558 9.94 -9.59 -0.22
N GLY A 559 9.33 -10.75 0.02
CA GLY A 559 8.29 -11.31 -0.83
C GLY A 559 8.75 -12.05 -2.07
N ILE A 560 9.98 -11.85 -2.56
CA ILE A 560 10.42 -12.43 -3.83
C ILE A 560 10.48 -13.96 -3.80
N PHE A 561 10.85 -14.54 -2.66
CA PHE A 561 10.87 -15.99 -2.48
C PHE A 561 9.47 -16.58 -2.68
N PHE A 562 8.44 -16.03 -2.02
CA PHE A 562 7.07 -16.51 -2.17
C PHE A 562 6.53 -16.32 -3.57
N LEU A 563 6.80 -15.17 -4.17
CA LEU A 563 6.40 -14.89 -5.54
C LEU A 563 6.99 -15.94 -6.49
N ALA A 564 8.28 -16.28 -6.34
CA ALA A 564 8.93 -17.32 -7.13
C ALA A 564 8.27 -18.70 -6.91
N ILE A 565 8.05 -19.10 -5.65
CA ILE A 565 7.39 -20.37 -5.30
C ILE A 565 5.98 -20.46 -5.92
N VAL A 566 5.15 -19.45 -5.76
CA VAL A 566 3.78 -19.40 -6.32
C VAL A 566 3.82 -19.45 -7.85
N ASN A 567 4.72 -18.69 -8.49
CA ASN A 567 4.84 -18.69 -9.94
C ASN A 567 5.31 -20.04 -10.49
N LEU A 568 6.33 -20.65 -9.90
CA LEU A 568 6.80 -21.98 -10.31
C LEU A 568 5.68 -23.03 -10.28
N MET A 569 4.83 -22.99 -9.26
CA MET A 569 3.68 -23.89 -9.16
C MET A 569 2.54 -23.54 -10.12
N LYS A 570 2.36 -22.26 -10.44
CA LYS A 570 1.33 -21.79 -11.39
C LYS A 570 1.67 -22.21 -12.83
N HIS A 571 2.96 -22.14 -13.20
CA HIS A 571 3.46 -22.61 -14.50
C HIS A 571 3.42 -24.15 -14.57
N SER A 572 2.72 -24.68 -15.58
CA SER A 572 2.49 -26.14 -15.71
C SER A 572 2.93 -26.72 -17.05
N LYS A 573 3.58 -25.90 -17.90
CA LYS A 573 4.07 -26.29 -19.22
C LYS A 573 5.36 -25.53 -19.57
N PRO A 574 6.39 -26.19 -20.13
CA PRO A 574 6.48 -27.65 -20.35
C PRO A 574 6.75 -28.45 -19.06
N LEU A 575 7.28 -27.79 -18.02
CA LEU A 575 7.59 -28.37 -16.72
C LEU A 575 6.46 -28.15 -15.71
N GLN A 576 6.23 -29.14 -14.85
CA GLN A 576 5.30 -29.07 -13.72
C GLN A 576 6.05 -29.23 -12.41
N PHE A 577 5.87 -28.25 -11.52
CA PHE A 577 6.39 -28.29 -10.16
C PHE A 577 5.29 -28.75 -9.21
N ARG A 578 5.48 -29.90 -8.58
CA ARG A 578 4.55 -30.45 -7.59
C ARG A 578 5.26 -30.67 -6.27
N PHE A 579 4.52 -30.66 -5.17
CA PHE A 579 5.08 -31.05 -3.88
C PHE A 579 5.72 -32.43 -3.98
N ALA A 580 6.93 -32.55 -3.45
CA ALA A 580 7.56 -33.84 -3.22
C ALA A 580 6.75 -34.66 -2.19
N SER A 581 7.04 -35.97 -2.08
CA SER A 581 6.35 -36.82 -1.09
C SER A 581 6.56 -36.31 0.34
N LYS A 582 5.78 -36.81 1.30
CA LYS A 582 5.91 -36.42 2.72
C LYS A 582 7.13 -37.09 3.40
N SER A 583 8.29 -37.12 2.73
CA SER A 583 9.55 -37.56 3.36
C SER A 583 10.11 -36.42 4.22
N PRO A 584 10.66 -36.70 5.40
CA PRO A 584 11.36 -35.70 6.22
C PRO A 584 12.54 -35.05 5.47
N GLU A 585 13.04 -35.65 4.39
CA GLU A 585 14.13 -35.11 3.55
C GLU A 585 13.70 -33.90 2.70
N TYR A 586 12.40 -33.78 2.37
CA TYR A 586 11.89 -32.70 1.51
C TYR A 586 11.40 -31.49 2.30
N PHE A 587 11.76 -30.30 1.83
CA PHE A 587 11.47 -29.04 2.50
C PHE A 587 10.05 -28.56 2.18
N ARG A 588 9.34 -28.12 3.21
CA ARG A 588 8.05 -27.41 3.09
C ARG A 588 7.94 -26.36 4.20
N TYR A 589 8.74 -25.31 4.04
CA TYR A 589 8.88 -24.22 4.99
C TYR A 589 8.78 -22.88 4.28
N ARG A 590 8.65 -21.83 5.09
CA ARG A 590 8.55 -20.45 4.65
C ARG A 590 9.76 -19.97 3.84
N ASP A 591 10.93 -20.50 4.14
CA ASP A 591 12.22 -20.12 3.57
C ASP A 591 12.92 -21.30 2.86
N ALA A 592 12.27 -22.46 2.74
CA ALA A 592 12.81 -23.61 2.04
C ALA A 592 11.69 -24.49 1.45
N MET A 593 11.77 -24.80 0.16
CA MET A 593 10.75 -25.58 -0.56
C MET A 593 11.39 -26.67 -1.42
N SER A 594 10.74 -27.83 -1.51
CA SER A 594 11.14 -28.91 -2.42
C SER A 594 10.02 -29.28 -3.39
N PHE A 595 10.39 -29.37 -4.66
CA PHE A 595 9.49 -29.70 -5.74
C PHE A 595 9.96 -30.92 -6.49
N ARG A 596 9.05 -31.85 -6.73
CA ARG A 596 9.22 -32.83 -7.80
C ARG A 596 8.93 -32.15 -9.12
N VAL A 597 9.93 -32.14 -10.01
CA VAL A 597 9.81 -31.58 -11.35
C VAL A 597 9.41 -32.69 -12.31
N ARG A 598 8.37 -32.43 -13.11
CA ARG A 598 7.91 -33.35 -14.14
C ARG A 598 7.87 -32.69 -15.51
N HIS A 599 8.27 -33.43 -16.53
CA HIS A 599 7.99 -33.09 -17.91
C HIS A 599 6.96 -34.09 -18.42
N GLN A 600 5.78 -33.61 -18.80
CA GLN A 600 4.63 -34.47 -19.11
C GLN A 600 4.27 -35.44 -17.96
N LYS A 601 4.59 -36.74 -18.10
CA LYS A 601 4.36 -37.77 -17.07
C LYS A 601 5.66 -38.18 -16.36
N ASP A 602 6.82 -37.83 -16.90
CA ASP A 602 8.10 -38.31 -16.42
C ASP A 602 8.62 -37.41 -15.30
N SER A 603 9.12 -38.04 -14.23
CA SER A 603 9.83 -37.34 -13.17
C SER A 603 11.24 -37.03 -13.65
N ILE A 604 11.62 -35.75 -13.63
CA ILE A 604 12.96 -35.31 -14.02
C ILE A 604 13.91 -35.32 -12.82
N GLY A 605 13.37 -35.06 -11.63
CA GLY A 605 14.13 -34.97 -10.40
C GLY A 605 13.42 -34.14 -9.33
N ILE A 606 14.14 -33.82 -8.28
CA ILE A 606 13.74 -32.93 -7.18
C ILE A 606 14.57 -31.64 -7.25
N VAL A 607 13.88 -30.51 -7.14
CA VAL A 607 14.50 -29.20 -6.95
C VAL A 607 14.27 -28.75 -5.51
N HIS A 608 15.34 -28.40 -4.79
CA HIS A 608 15.26 -27.75 -3.49
C HIS A 608 15.63 -26.27 -3.64
N ILE A 609 14.76 -25.38 -3.16
CA ILE A 609 14.96 -23.92 -3.22
C ILE A 609 15.02 -23.43 -1.78
N ILE A 610 16.15 -22.85 -1.37
CA ILE A 610 16.42 -22.44 0.00
C ILE A 610 16.79 -20.95 0.01
N LYS A 611 15.98 -20.14 0.68
CA LYS A 611 16.27 -18.72 0.93
C LYS A 611 17.32 -18.61 2.04
N LYS A 612 18.42 -17.96 1.73
CA LYS A 612 19.41 -17.47 2.70
C LYS A 612 19.24 -15.95 2.85
N ASP A 613 20.06 -15.36 3.71
CA ASP A 613 20.06 -13.90 3.93
C ASP A 613 20.39 -13.12 2.64
N ARG A 614 21.40 -13.56 1.91
CA ARG A 614 21.98 -12.84 0.76
C ARG A 614 21.78 -13.52 -0.60
N CYS A 615 21.19 -14.71 -0.61
CA CYS A 615 20.96 -15.45 -1.85
C CYS A 615 19.77 -16.41 -1.72
N ILE A 616 19.31 -16.90 -2.87
CA ILE A 616 18.48 -18.10 -2.94
C ILE A 616 19.33 -19.20 -3.56
N GLU A 617 19.51 -20.30 -2.84
CA GLU A 617 20.20 -21.49 -3.30
C GLU A 617 19.22 -22.47 -3.95
N ILE A 618 19.60 -23.02 -5.09
CA ILE A 618 18.84 -24.02 -5.84
C ILE A 618 19.70 -25.27 -5.99
N TYR A 619 19.24 -26.37 -5.41
CA TYR A 619 19.83 -27.70 -5.53
C TYR A 619 18.95 -28.54 -6.44
N PHE A 620 19.57 -29.37 -7.28
CA PHE A 620 18.87 -30.32 -8.14
C PHE A 620 19.38 -31.73 -7.87
N GLU A 621 18.45 -32.64 -7.60
CA GLU A 621 18.67 -34.08 -7.43
C GLU A 621 17.92 -34.79 -8.56
N ALA A 622 18.65 -35.53 -9.41
CA ALA A 622 18.07 -36.17 -10.61
C ALA A 622 17.22 -37.40 -10.27
#